data_AF-A0A9D6V1W0-F1
#
_entry.id   AF-A0A9D6V1W0-F1
#
_cell.length_a   1.000
_cell.length_b   1.000
_cell.length_c   1.000
_cell.angle_alpha   90.00
_cell.angle_beta   90.00
_cell.angle_gamma   90.00
#
_symmetry.space_group_name_H-M   'P 1'
#
loop_
_entity.id
_entity.type
_entity.pdbx_description
1 polymer ?
#
loop_
_entity_poly.entity_id
_entity_poly.type
_entity_poly.pdbx_seq_one_letter_code
_entity_poly.pdbx_strand_id
1 'polypeptide(L)'
;MAQNVILSHSQGVDVTETSSKPLIASRVLLLGEQIVAPEIMERLEDRHLQIFMREPDPELWPVEMEDLVQYLPLEERIGFDMAKILPRHEAVLGGPLREWALSVSEDIGQSADPQIVLDQMVEHIRKLLSTHLKEN
;
A
#
# COMPACT_ATOMS: atom_id res chain seq x y z
N MET A 1 25.35 -24.07 -23.66
CA MET A 1 25.23 -23.27 -22.42
C MET A 1 24.11 -22.27 -22.64
N ALA A 2 22.92 -22.56 -22.11
CA ALA A 2 21.72 -21.79 -22.39
C ALA A 2 21.61 -20.60 -21.43
N GLN A 3 21.23 -19.45 -21.97
CA GLN A 3 21.03 -18.17 -21.29
C GLN A 3 19.69 -18.20 -20.54
N ASN A 4 19.71 -17.92 -19.23
CA ASN A 4 18.49 -17.68 -18.47
C ASN A 4 18.07 -16.22 -18.64
N VAL A 5 17.02 -16.02 -19.43
CA VAL A 5 16.24 -14.78 -19.46
C VAL A 5 15.28 -14.83 -18.27
N ILE A 6 15.46 -13.93 -17.30
CA ILE A 6 14.46 -13.69 -16.26
C ILE A 6 13.45 -12.70 -16.85
N LEU A 7 12.28 -13.23 -17.20
CA LEU A 7 11.10 -12.46 -17.57
C LEU A 7 10.08 -12.56 -16.42
N SER A 8 9.53 -11.39 -16.09
CA SER A 8 8.16 -11.18 -15.60
C SER A 8 7.85 -11.55 -14.15
N HIS A 9 7.58 -10.53 -13.34
CA HIS A 9 6.48 -10.55 -12.35
C HIS A 9 5.80 -9.16 -12.38
N SER A 10 5.06 -8.90 -13.46
CA SER A 10 3.96 -7.94 -13.41
C SER A 10 2.79 -8.69 -12.79
N GLN A 11 2.50 -8.47 -11.51
CA GLN A 11 1.28 -8.98 -10.91
C GLN A 11 0.09 -8.25 -11.53
N GLY A 12 -0.48 -8.81 -12.59
CA GLY A 12 -1.82 -8.45 -13.02
C GLY A 12 -2.81 -9.07 -12.05
N VAL A 13 -3.68 -8.26 -11.45
CA VAL A 13 -4.83 -8.77 -10.71
C VAL A 13 -5.65 -9.65 -11.65
N ASP A 14 -5.86 -10.90 -11.26
CA ASP A 14 -6.73 -11.81 -11.98
C ASP A 14 -8.17 -11.29 -11.85
N VAL A 15 -8.72 -10.82 -12.97
CA VAL A 15 -10.07 -10.23 -13.05
C VAL A 15 -11.13 -11.17 -12.46
N THR A 16 -10.87 -12.48 -12.49
CA THR A 16 -11.77 -13.50 -11.94
C THR A 16 -11.92 -13.40 -10.42
N GLU A 17 -10.86 -13.08 -9.67
CA GLU A 17 -10.93 -12.90 -8.21
C GLU A 17 -11.71 -11.62 -7.83
N THR A 18 -11.48 -10.52 -8.53
CA THR A 18 -12.16 -9.24 -8.27
C THR A 18 -13.68 -9.29 -8.46
N SER A 19 -14.19 -10.15 -9.35
CA SER A 19 -15.64 -10.31 -9.58
C SER A 19 -16.40 -10.85 -8.36
N SER A 20 -15.69 -11.54 -7.46
CA SER A 20 -16.27 -12.14 -6.24
C SER A 20 -16.37 -11.16 -5.06
N LYS A 21 -15.58 -10.08 -5.08
CA LYS A 21 -15.56 -9.06 -4.02
C LYS A 21 -16.83 -8.20 -4.06
N PRO A 22 -17.39 -7.79 -2.90
CA PRO A 22 -18.58 -6.94 -2.86
C PRO A 22 -18.31 -5.56 -3.47
N LEU A 23 -19.38 -4.89 -3.93
CA LEU A 23 -19.28 -3.51 -4.40
C LEU A 23 -19.03 -2.55 -3.23
N ILE A 24 -18.17 -1.57 -3.46
CA ILE A 24 -17.88 -0.47 -2.55
C ILE A 24 -18.83 0.68 -2.90
N ALA A 25 -19.83 0.89 -2.04
CA ALA A 25 -20.97 1.77 -2.31
C ALA A 25 -20.55 3.21 -2.68
N SER A 26 -19.56 3.78 -1.99
CA SER A 26 -19.05 5.12 -2.29
C SER A 26 -18.52 5.24 -3.72
N ARG A 27 -17.84 4.20 -4.22
CA ARG A 27 -17.25 4.19 -5.56
C ARG A 27 -18.29 3.98 -6.66
N VAL A 28 -19.34 3.19 -6.38
CA VAL A 28 -20.51 3.08 -7.26
C VAL A 28 -21.20 4.44 -7.40
N LEU A 29 -21.36 5.17 -6.29
CA LEU A 29 -21.95 6.52 -6.30
C LEU A 29 -21.10 7.50 -7.11
N LEU A 30 -19.76 7.50 -6.94
CA LEU A 30 -18.87 8.37 -7.72
C LEU A 30 -19.05 8.20 -9.23
N LEU A 31 -19.20 6.95 -9.70
CA LEU A 31 -19.43 6.65 -11.10
C LEU A 31 -20.85 7.03 -11.55
N GLY A 32 -21.86 6.71 -10.73
CA GLY A 32 -23.26 7.01 -11.05
C GLY A 32 -23.58 8.50 -11.10
N GLU A 33 -22.91 9.30 -10.26
CA GLU A 33 -23.04 10.76 -10.20
C GLU A 33 -22.12 11.50 -11.18
N GLN A 34 -21.31 10.77 -11.96
CA GLN A 34 -20.36 11.36 -12.92
C GLN A 34 -19.39 12.35 -12.28
N ILE A 35 -18.94 12.06 -11.06
CA ILE A 35 -17.96 12.87 -10.32
C ILE A 35 -16.55 12.71 -10.90
N VAL A 36 -16.25 11.52 -11.43
CA VAL A 36 -14.97 11.23 -12.08
C VAL A 36 -14.89 12.00 -13.40
N ALA A 37 -13.76 12.70 -13.61
CA ALA A 37 -13.57 13.54 -14.78
C ALA A 37 -13.72 12.72 -16.09
N PRO A 38 -14.45 13.23 -17.09
CA PRO A 38 -14.69 12.50 -18.34
C PRO A 38 -13.41 12.02 -19.02
N GLU A 39 -12.35 12.81 -18.99
CA GLU A 39 -11.05 12.50 -19.61
C GLU A 39 -10.37 11.31 -18.93
N ILE A 40 -10.65 11.05 -17.66
CA ILE A 40 -10.21 9.84 -16.95
C ILE A 40 -11.08 8.67 -17.40
N MET A 41 -12.40 8.84 -17.41
CA MET A 41 -13.35 7.78 -17.78
C MET A 41 -13.13 7.26 -19.21
N GLU A 42 -12.83 8.14 -20.17
CA GLU A 42 -12.57 7.79 -21.57
C GLU A 42 -11.33 6.90 -21.76
N ARG A 43 -10.39 6.91 -20.81
CA ARG A 43 -9.17 6.09 -20.85
C ARG A 43 -9.34 4.72 -20.18
N LEU A 44 -10.44 4.50 -19.48
CA LEU A 44 -10.68 3.30 -18.69
C LEU A 44 -11.55 2.30 -19.46
N GLU A 45 -11.20 1.02 -19.33
CA GLU A 45 -12.03 -0.08 -19.83
C GLU A 45 -13.03 -0.53 -18.75
N ASP A 46 -14.10 -1.21 -19.15
CA ASP A 46 -15.10 -1.77 -18.23
C ASP A 46 -14.47 -2.61 -17.10
N ARG A 47 -13.40 -3.36 -17.40
CA ARG A 47 -12.66 -4.13 -16.38
C ARG A 47 -12.05 -3.24 -15.30
N HIS A 48 -11.56 -2.05 -15.66
CA HIS A 48 -10.99 -1.10 -14.70
C HIS A 48 -12.08 -0.53 -13.79
N LEU A 49 -13.28 -0.29 -14.34
CA LEU A 49 -14.43 0.15 -13.56
C LEU A 49 -14.89 -0.94 -12.58
N GLN A 50 -14.87 -2.21 -13.00
CA GLN A 50 -15.17 -3.33 -12.10
C GLN A 50 -14.15 -3.43 -10.95
N ILE A 51 -12.86 -3.25 -11.23
CA ILE A 51 -11.81 -3.22 -10.20
C ILE A 51 -12.04 -2.04 -9.27
N PHE A 52 -12.24 -0.83 -9.80
CA PHE A 52 -12.44 0.37 -8.99
C PHE A 52 -13.58 0.19 -7.99
N MET A 53 -14.71 -0.38 -8.44
CA MET A 53 -15.88 -0.60 -7.60
C MET A 53 -15.72 -1.72 -6.57
N ARG A 54 -14.70 -2.59 -6.63
CA ARG A 54 -14.64 -3.84 -5.84
C ARG A 54 -13.33 -4.11 -5.12
N GLU A 55 -12.21 -3.61 -5.64
CA GLU A 55 -10.89 -3.80 -5.05
C GLU A 55 -10.58 -2.68 -4.06
N PRO A 56 -10.68 -2.88 -2.74
CA PRO A 56 -10.42 -1.83 -1.77
C PRO A 56 -8.99 -1.31 -1.83
N ASP A 57 -8.01 -2.15 -2.15
CA ASP A 57 -6.59 -1.80 -2.12
C ASP A 57 -6.11 -1.18 -3.44
N PRO A 58 -5.79 0.13 -3.48
CA PRO A 58 -5.32 0.79 -4.68
C PRO A 58 -3.92 0.34 -5.14
N GLU A 59 -3.12 -0.30 -4.29
CA GLU A 59 -1.82 -0.86 -4.71
C GLU A 59 -1.97 -2.01 -5.70
N LEU A 60 -3.11 -2.70 -5.65
CA LEU A 60 -3.44 -3.79 -6.56
C LEU A 60 -4.02 -3.29 -7.89
N TRP A 61 -4.27 -1.99 -8.03
CA TRP A 61 -4.90 -1.50 -9.25
C TRP A 61 -3.90 -1.43 -10.42
N PRO A 62 -4.37 -1.70 -11.65
CA PRO A 62 -3.63 -1.38 -12.86
C PRO A 62 -3.17 0.09 -12.88
N VAL A 63 -2.01 0.35 -13.47
CA VAL A 63 -1.39 1.68 -13.54
C VAL A 63 -2.28 2.71 -14.25
N GLU A 64 -3.12 2.25 -15.17
CA GLU A 64 -4.10 3.07 -15.90
C GLU A 64 -5.14 3.70 -14.97
N MET A 65 -5.33 3.14 -13.77
CA MET A 65 -6.27 3.60 -12.76
C MET A 65 -5.65 4.54 -11.73
N GLU A 66 -4.37 4.88 -11.84
CA GLU A 66 -3.67 5.71 -10.85
C GLU A 66 -4.36 7.06 -10.63
N ASP A 67 -4.90 7.68 -11.69
CA ASP A 67 -5.63 8.94 -11.61
C ASP A 67 -6.93 8.83 -10.78
N LEU A 68 -7.48 7.62 -10.59
CA LEU A 68 -8.68 7.41 -9.78
C LEU A 68 -8.41 7.52 -8.28
N VAL A 69 -7.16 7.42 -7.85
CA VAL A 69 -6.78 7.51 -6.43
C VAL A 69 -7.18 8.85 -5.83
N GLN A 70 -7.17 9.94 -6.61
CA GLN A 70 -7.56 11.27 -6.12
C GLN A 70 -9.00 11.33 -5.59
N TYR A 71 -9.87 10.40 -6.01
CA TYR A 71 -11.27 10.31 -5.59
C TYR A 71 -11.48 9.41 -4.35
N LEU A 72 -10.43 8.76 -3.87
CA LEU A 72 -10.51 7.96 -2.65
C LEU A 72 -10.56 8.85 -1.39
N PRO A 73 -11.11 8.32 -0.28
CA PRO A 73 -10.98 8.95 1.03
C PRO A 73 -9.52 9.29 1.35
N LEU A 74 -9.32 10.34 2.14
CA LEU A 74 -7.99 10.87 2.46
C LEU A 74 -7.08 9.79 3.06
N GLU A 75 -7.62 8.93 3.91
CA GLU A 75 -6.89 7.86 4.59
C GLU A 75 -6.37 6.82 3.58
N GLU A 76 -7.21 6.40 2.63
CA GLU A 76 -6.83 5.46 1.56
C GLU A 76 -5.77 6.06 0.64
N ARG A 77 -5.92 7.35 0.30
CA ARG A 77 -4.93 8.09 -0.50
C ARG A 77 -3.57 8.18 0.18
N ILE A 78 -3.56 8.51 1.47
CA ILE A 78 -2.32 8.57 2.25
C ILE A 78 -1.65 7.20 2.25
N GLY A 79 -2.41 6.12 2.44
CA GLY A 79 -1.88 4.75 2.35
C GLY A 79 -1.17 4.49 1.02
N PHE A 80 -1.85 4.76 -0.09
CA PHE A 80 -1.29 4.60 -1.45
C PHE A 80 -0.03 5.46 -1.68
N ASP A 81 -0.08 6.73 -1.30
CA ASP A 81 1.06 7.65 -1.45
C ASP A 81 2.26 7.17 -0.61
N MET A 82 2.00 6.73 0.64
CA MET A 82 3.03 6.17 1.51
C MET A 82 3.67 4.92 0.91
N ALA A 83 2.89 4.02 0.31
CA ALA A 83 3.43 2.82 -0.34
C ALA A 83 4.38 3.13 -1.50
N LYS A 84 4.14 4.23 -2.22
CA LYS A 84 5.03 4.72 -3.28
C LYS A 84 6.26 5.46 -2.77
N ILE A 85 6.14 6.12 -1.63
CA ILE A 85 7.18 6.98 -1.06
C ILE A 85 8.14 6.17 -0.17
N LEU A 86 7.62 5.35 0.74
CA LEU A 86 8.42 4.64 1.75
C LEU A 86 9.56 3.79 1.17
N PRO A 87 9.40 3.04 0.06
CA PRO A 87 10.51 2.29 -0.52
C PRO A 87 11.69 3.18 -0.94
N ARG A 88 11.44 4.44 -1.31
CA ARG A 88 12.50 5.41 -1.66
C ARG A 88 13.34 5.83 -0.45
N HIS A 89 12.80 5.64 0.75
CA HIS A 89 13.47 5.94 2.02
C HIS A 89 14.04 4.68 2.68
N GLU A 90 13.83 3.49 2.12
CA GLU A 90 14.29 2.23 2.69
C GLU A 90 15.81 2.21 2.87
N ALA A 91 16.58 2.74 1.92
CA ALA A 91 18.04 2.80 2.02
C ALA A 91 18.53 3.67 3.19
N VAL A 92 17.77 4.70 3.58
CA VAL A 92 18.12 5.60 4.68
C VAL A 92 17.71 5.01 6.03
N LEU A 93 16.55 4.36 6.07
CA LEU A 93 15.96 3.84 7.31
C LEU A 93 16.42 2.42 7.65
N GLY A 94 16.68 1.60 6.63
CA GLY A 94 16.89 0.15 6.78
C GLY A 94 18.14 -0.22 7.58
N GLY A 95 19.24 0.52 7.41
CA GLY A 95 20.48 0.33 8.18
C GLY A 95 20.27 0.63 9.67
N PRO A 96 19.92 1.88 10.03
CA PRO A 96 19.68 2.26 11.42
C PRO A 96 18.61 1.41 12.12
N LEU A 97 17.50 1.08 11.44
CA LEU A 97 16.46 0.23 12.02
C LEU A 97 16.96 -1.20 12.27
N ARG A 98 17.78 -1.76 11.37
CA ARG A 98 18.39 -3.08 11.55
C ARG A 98 19.37 -3.09 12.72
N GLU A 99 20.23 -2.08 12.81
CA GLU A 99 21.20 -1.95 13.90
C GLU A 99 20.49 -1.85 15.26
N TRP A 100 19.44 -1.02 15.33
CA TRP A 100 18.62 -0.92 16.53
C TRP A 100 17.94 -2.25 16.87
N ALA A 101 17.35 -2.94 15.87
CA ALA A 101 16.73 -4.25 16.08
C ALA A 101 17.70 -5.32 16.60
N LEU A 102 18.93 -5.33 16.08
CA LEU A 102 19.98 -6.23 16.56
C LEU A 102 20.36 -5.93 18.01
N SER A 103 20.58 -4.66 18.35
CA SER A 103 20.89 -4.25 19.73
C SER A 103 19.79 -4.66 20.71
N VAL A 104 18.52 -4.43 20.37
CA VAL A 104 17.38 -4.83 21.21
C VAL A 104 17.32 -6.35 21.37
N SER A 105 17.61 -7.10 20.30
CA SER A 105 17.61 -8.57 20.34
C SER A 105 18.74 -9.12 21.23
N GLU A 106 19.91 -8.49 21.22
CA GLU A 106 21.04 -8.84 22.09
C GLU A 106 20.69 -8.64 23.57
N ASP A 107 20.03 -7.53 23.90
CA ASP A 107 19.63 -7.19 25.28
C ASP A 107 18.55 -8.12 25.84
N ILE A 108 17.62 -8.59 25.00
CA ILE A 108 16.52 -9.47 25.41
C ILE A 108 16.96 -10.93 25.53
N GLY A 109 17.98 -11.34 24.77
CA GLY A 109 18.47 -12.73 24.71
C GLY A 109 17.57 -13.68 23.90
N GLN A 110 18.00 -14.94 23.76
CA GLN A 110 17.43 -15.93 22.81
C GLN A 110 16.01 -16.46 23.14
N SER A 111 15.35 -15.97 24.20
CA SER A 111 14.10 -16.55 24.71
C SER A 111 12.82 -15.81 24.32
N ALA A 112 12.91 -14.65 23.67
CA ALA A 112 11.72 -13.89 23.27
C ALA A 112 11.22 -14.27 21.88
N ASP A 113 9.89 -14.27 21.72
CA ASP A 113 9.24 -14.41 20.42
C ASP A 113 9.57 -13.20 19.53
N PRO A 114 10.23 -13.41 18.36
CA PRO A 114 10.60 -12.32 17.46
C PRO A 114 9.41 -11.44 17.02
N GLN A 115 8.22 -12.00 16.88
CA GLN A 115 7.04 -11.22 16.47
C GLN A 115 6.60 -10.28 17.58
N ILE A 116 6.60 -10.75 18.84
CA ILE A 116 6.27 -9.91 19.99
C ILE A 116 7.26 -8.76 20.11
N VAL A 117 8.56 -9.02 19.92
CA VAL A 117 9.61 -7.98 19.97
C VAL A 117 9.36 -6.94 18.87
N LEU A 118 9.08 -7.37 17.64
CA LEU A 118 8.79 -6.47 16.52
C LEU A 118 7.57 -5.59 16.79
N ASP A 119 6.47 -6.17 17.29
CA ASP A 119 5.25 -5.43 17.60
C ASP A 119 5.50 -4.35 18.68
N GLN A 120 6.27 -4.69 19.71
CA GLN A 120 6.65 -3.74 20.76
C GLN A 120 7.57 -2.62 20.22
N MET A 121 8.50 -2.96 19.33
CA MET A 121 9.38 -1.98 18.69
C MET A 121 8.60 -1.00 17.80
N VAL A 122 7.67 -1.50 16.99
CA VAL A 122 6.79 -0.67 16.15
C VAL A 122 5.94 0.27 17.03
N GLU A 123 5.37 -0.26 18.12
CA GLU A 123 4.59 0.56 19.05
C GLU A 123 5.45 1.63 19.74
N HIS A 124 6.70 1.31 20.07
CA HIS A 124 7.63 2.27 20.64
C HIS A 124 7.97 3.40 19.66
N ILE A 125 8.29 3.08 18.40
CA ILE A 125 8.52 4.08 17.34
C ILE A 125 7.27 4.97 17.18
N ARG A 126 6.08 4.37 17.12
CA ARG A 126 4.82 5.12 16.99
C ARG A 126 4.64 6.13 18.12
N LYS A 127 4.95 5.75 19.36
CA LYS A 127 4.91 6.66 20.52
C LYS A 127 5.94 7.77 20.40
N LEU A 128 7.19 7.47 20.05
CA LEU A 128 8.24 8.48 19.89
C LEU A 128 7.86 9.53 18.84
N LEU A 129 7.40 9.09 17.67
CA LEU A 129 6.96 9.99 16.60
C LEU A 129 5.76 10.84 17.03
N SER A 130 4.79 10.24 17.73
CA SER A 130 3.61 10.96 18.23
C SER A 130 3.96 12.03 19.25
N THR A 131 5.01 11.84 20.06
CA THR A 131 5.49 12.84 21.01
C THR A 131 6.21 13.98 20.28
N HIS A 132 7.15 13.67 19.38
CA HIS A 132 7.96 14.69 18.68
C HIS A 132 7.13 15.55 17.71
N LEU A 133 6.05 15.01 17.14
CA LEU A 133 5.14 15.75 16.26
C LEU A 133 4.14 16.64 17.03
N LYS A 134 3.99 16.47 18.34
CA LYS A 134 3.14 17.33 19.19
C LYS A 134 3.90 18.52 19.78
N GLU A 135 5.22 18.44 19.80
CA GLU A 135 6.11 19.46 20.38
C GLU A 135 6.60 20.48 19.33
N ASN A 136 6.24 20.30 18.05
CA ASN A 136 6.44 21.25 16.94
C ASN A 136 5.10 21.74 16.41
#